data_AF-A0A7K8K501-F1
#
_entry.id   AF-A0A7K8K501-F1
#
_cell.length_a   1.000
_cell.length_b   1.000
_cell.length_c   1.000
_cell.angle_alpha   90.00
_cell.angle_beta   90.00
_cell.angle_gamma   90.00
#
_symmetry.space_group_name_H-M   'P 1'
#
loop_
_entity.id
_entity.type
_entity.pdbx_description
1 polymer ?
#
loop_
_entity_poly.entity_id
_entity_poly.type
_entity_poly.pdbx_seq_one_letter_code
_entity_poly.pdbx_strand_id
1 'polypeptide(L)'
;MASPATLLVSIRHQEGALCTLQAATAPYSPHSPQQLSHTQAFSTSRSGPAWHSPGEETEVSKPAGAQELEEERRAPGKNPKEEESRHLSPLSSGEPRPERLAWPGLARRETLREMALHSKMSRLVEATSRLVQVEQTLLLPLLQQRPLPLHPKDSIEFRNICSRMALQREGQQFERDLQEAHQCLKTIIGKLICSLAVVPSDSYIPVRSALRQILQNLLAM
;
A
#
# COMPACT_ATOMS: atom_id res chain seq x y z
N MET A 1 30.00 -5.12 12.42
CA MET A 1 30.36 -4.05 11.46
C MET A 1 29.54 -4.26 10.21
N ALA A 2 28.78 -3.27 9.74
CA ALA A 2 27.93 -3.47 8.57
C ALA A 2 28.78 -3.34 7.30
N SER A 3 28.70 -4.34 6.43
CA SER A 3 29.45 -4.38 5.17
C SER A 3 28.78 -3.50 4.11
N PRO A 4 29.48 -3.16 3.01
CA PRO A 4 28.86 -2.54 1.82
C PRO A 4 27.61 -3.29 1.35
N ALA A 5 27.57 -4.61 1.49
CA ALA A 5 26.40 -5.42 1.18
C ALA A 5 25.17 -5.06 2.03
N THR A 6 25.36 -4.65 3.29
CA THR A 6 24.27 -4.21 4.16
C THR A 6 23.66 -2.89 3.67
N LEU A 7 24.49 -1.96 3.18
CA LEU A 7 23.98 -0.73 2.55
C LEU A 7 23.22 -1.06 1.27
N LEU A 8 23.74 -1.93 0.42
CA LEU A 8 23.06 -2.31 -0.82
C LEU A 8 21.68 -2.92 -0.55
N VAL A 9 21.55 -3.76 0.49
CA VAL A 9 20.24 -4.26 0.92
C VAL A 9 19.33 -3.13 1.37
N SER A 10 19.84 -2.18 2.17
CA SER A 10 19.08 -0.99 2.59
C SER A 10 18.57 -0.17 1.39
N ILE A 11 19.48 0.16 0.45
CA ILE A 11 19.18 0.90 -0.77
C ILE A 11 18.07 0.19 -1.55
N ARG A 12 18.18 -1.12 -1.77
CA ARG A 12 17.16 -1.89 -2.51
C ARG A 12 15.78 -1.83 -1.85
N HIS A 13 15.73 -1.83 -0.52
CA HIS A 13 14.46 -1.68 0.19
C HIS A 13 13.89 -0.26 0.05
N GLN A 14 14.73 0.77 0.12
CA GLN A 14 14.33 2.17 -0.07
C GLN A 14 13.90 2.44 -1.52
N GLU A 15 14.56 1.86 -2.53
CA GLU A 15 14.15 1.92 -3.94
C GLU A 15 12.80 1.26 -4.15
N GLY A 16 12.60 0.06 -3.59
CA GLY A 16 11.29 -0.61 -3.64
C GLY A 16 10.19 0.21 -2.96
N ALA A 17 10.50 0.87 -1.85
CA ALA A 17 9.58 1.81 -1.20
C ALA A 17 9.28 3.02 -2.09
N LEU A 18 10.30 3.61 -2.72
CA LEU A 18 10.16 4.75 -3.62
C LEU A 18 9.26 4.42 -4.83
N CYS A 19 9.49 3.28 -5.49
CA CYS A 19 8.63 2.84 -6.59
C CYS A 19 7.17 2.68 -6.14
N THR A 20 6.98 2.15 -4.93
CA THR A 20 5.66 1.95 -4.34
C THR A 20 4.97 3.28 -4.05
N LEU A 21 5.69 4.25 -3.46
CA LEU A 21 5.17 5.60 -3.20
C LEU A 21 4.81 6.32 -4.50
N GLN A 22 5.67 6.25 -5.53
CA GLN A 22 5.43 6.84 -6.84
C GLN A 22 4.16 6.27 -7.50
N ALA A 23 4.00 4.94 -7.44
CA ALA A 23 2.80 4.27 -7.94
C ALA A 23 1.53 4.68 -7.16
N ALA A 24 1.64 4.92 -5.86
CA ALA A 24 0.54 5.39 -5.02
C ALA A 24 0.17 6.86 -5.30
N THR A 25 1.13 7.68 -5.73
CA THR A 25 0.89 9.09 -6.11
C THR A 25 0.36 9.29 -7.52
N ALA A 26 0.41 8.25 -8.38
CA ALA A 26 -0.05 8.37 -9.76
C ALA A 26 -1.58 8.51 -9.82
N PRO A 27 -2.13 9.48 -10.58
CA PRO A 27 -3.56 9.63 -10.75
C PRO A 27 -4.16 8.34 -11.35
N TYR A 28 -5.34 7.96 -10.87
CA TYR A 28 -6.06 6.77 -11.31
C TYR A 28 -6.18 6.75 -12.85
N SER A 29 -5.47 5.83 -13.50
CA SER A 29 -5.82 5.42 -14.86
C SER A 29 -6.95 4.39 -14.74
N PRO A 30 -8.14 4.60 -15.35
CA PRO A 30 -9.27 3.68 -15.26
C PRO A 30 -9.07 2.36 -16.03
N HIS A 31 -7.87 2.07 -16.53
CA HIS A 31 -7.57 0.83 -17.23
C HIS A 31 -6.23 0.24 -16.79
N SER A 32 -6.29 -0.65 -15.81
CA SER A 32 -5.82 -2.05 -15.93
C SER A 32 -5.55 -2.62 -14.54
N PRO A 33 -6.25 -3.68 -14.11
CA PRO A 33 -5.66 -4.57 -13.12
C PRO A 33 -4.50 -5.27 -13.81
N GLN A 34 -3.26 -5.02 -13.36
CA GLN A 34 -2.18 -5.98 -13.54
C GLN A 34 -2.54 -7.20 -12.70
N GLN A 35 -3.41 -8.03 -13.27
CA GLN A 35 -3.64 -9.39 -12.85
C GLN A 35 -2.31 -10.12 -13.02
N LEU A 36 -1.60 -10.28 -11.90
CA LEU A 36 -0.57 -11.30 -11.74
C LEU A 36 -1.26 -12.65 -11.90
N SER A 37 -1.49 -13.05 -13.14
CA SER A 37 -1.86 -14.41 -13.49
C SER A 37 -0.66 -15.29 -13.18
N HIS A 38 -0.61 -15.79 -11.95
CA HIS A 38 0.06 -17.04 -11.64
C HIS A 38 -0.69 -18.15 -12.39
N THR A 39 -0.38 -18.31 -13.67
CA THR A 39 -0.78 -19.49 -14.44
C THR A 39 0.10 -20.64 -13.98
N GLN A 40 -0.38 -21.36 -12.97
CA GLN A 40 0.17 -22.65 -12.57
C GLN A 40 -0.27 -23.67 -13.64
N ALA A 41 0.57 -23.86 -14.66
CA ALA A 41 0.36 -24.90 -15.66
C ALA A 41 0.72 -26.25 -15.03
N PHE A 42 -0.30 -27.01 -14.66
CA PHE A 42 -0.19 -28.44 -14.44
C PHE A 42 0.32 -29.10 -15.73
N SER A 43 1.52 -29.67 -15.68
CA SER A 43 1.99 -30.63 -16.68
C SER A 43 2.06 -31.99 -16.01
N THR A 44 1.06 -32.81 -16.30
CA THR A 44 1.04 -34.25 -16.04
C THR A 44 2.23 -34.91 -16.71
N SER A 45 3.12 -35.53 -15.93
CA SER A 45 4.08 -36.54 -16.41
C SER A 45 4.44 -37.47 -15.26
N ARG A 46 3.79 -38.64 -15.33
CA ARG A 46 3.96 -39.87 -14.56
C ARG A 46 5.44 -40.29 -14.37
N SER A 47 5.85 -40.59 -13.13
CA SER A 47 6.56 -41.84 -12.75
C SER A 47 6.80 -41.90 -11.23
N GLY A 48 6.51 -43.04 -10.58
CA GLY A 48 6.70 -43.31 -9.14
C GLY A 48 8.16 -43.65 -8.75
N PRO A 49 8.46 -44.23 -7.55
CA PRO A 49 7.64 -45.20 -6.83
C PRO A 49 7.44 -44.99 -5.31
N ALA A 50 6.52 -45.81 -4.82
CA ALA A 50 6.04 -46.05 -3.47
C ALA A 50 7.11 -46.26 -2.39
N TRP A 51 6.86 -45.72 -1.19
CA TRP A 51 7.24 -46.34 0.09
C TRP A 51 6.18 -46.05 1.17
N HIS A 52 5.42 -47.10 1.48
CA HIS A 52 4.87 -47.53 2.77
C HIS A 52 4.55 -46.51 3.89
N SER A 53 3.26 -46.45 4.25
CA SER A 53 2.81 -46.16 5.62
C SER A 53 3.01 -47.36 6.54
N PRO A 54 3.16 -47.12 7.85
CA PRO A 54 2.28 -47.73 8.85
C PRO A 54 1.87 -46.70 9.92
N GLY A 55 0.60 -46.51 10.23
CA GLY A 55 -0.17 -47.28 11.23
C GLY A 55 -0.71 -46.25 12.23
N GLU A 56 -2.02 -45.96 12.23
CA GLU A 56 -2.97 -46.41 13.27
C GLU A 56 -2.50 -46.15 14.69
N GLU A 57 -3.21 -45.31 15.47
CA GLU A 57 -3.96 -45.71 16.68
C GLU A 57 -5.04 -44.65 17.03
N THR A 58 -6.30 -45.09 16.99
CA THR A 58 -7.39 -44.91 17.99
C THR A 58 -7.70 -43.50 18.52
N GLU A 59 -8.76 -42.80 18.11
CA GLU A 59 -10.22 -42.94 18.38
C GLU A 59 -10.70 -42.46 19.79
N VAL A 60 -11.87 -41.81 19.77
CA VAL A 60 -12.86 -41.60 20.86
C VAL A 60 -12.83 -40.26 21.62
N SER A 61 -13.64 -39.29 21.14
CA SER A 61 -14.88 -38.85 21.82
C SER A 61 -15.42 -37.51 21.29
N LYS A 62 -16.61 -37.57 20.70
CA LYS A 62 -17.65 -36.53 20.60
C LYS A 62 -18.86 -37.06 21.41
N PRO A 63 -20.01 -36.37 21.54
CA PRO A 63 -20.36 -34.94 21.51
C PRO A 63 -21.36 -34.57 22.65
N ALA A 64 -21.82 -33.31 22.77
CA ALA A 64 -23.13 -32.85 23.30
C ALA A 64 -23.04 -31.36 23.72
N GLY A 65 -23.99 -30.44 23.54
CA GLY A 65 -25.32 -30.41 22.88
C GLY A 65 -25.45 -29.07 22.10
N ALA A 66 -26.32 -28.88 21.10
CA ALA A 66 -27.77 -29.10 21.00
C ALA A 66 -28.58 -28.20 21.95
N GLN A 67 -29.24 -27.17 21.41
CA GLN A 67 -30.69 -26.88 21.48
C GLN A 67 -30.96 -25.47 20.89
N GLU A 68 -31.66 -25.38 19.74
CA GLU A 68 -33.11 -25.09 19.57
C GLU A 68 -33.30 -23.60 19.27
N LEU A 69 -33.81 -23.10 18.13
CA LEU A 69 -34.91 -23.50 17.24
C LEU A 69 -36.27 -23.59 17.94
N GLU A 70 -37.05 -22.54 17.81
CA GLU A 70 -38.52 -22.56 17.70
C GLU A 70 -38.95 -21.19 17.14
N GLU A 71 -39.58 -21.15 15.96
CA GLU A 71 -41.05 -21.12 15.79
C GLU A 71 -41.62 -19.72 16.06
N GLU A 72 -42.65 -19.20 15.41
CA GLU A 72 -43.52 -19.60 14.31
C GLU A 72 -44.43 -18.35 14.15
N ARG A 73 -44.77 -17.95 12.91
CA ARG A 73 -46.18 -17.78 12.48
C ARG A 73 -46.33 -17.01 11.17
N ARG A 74 -47.13 -17.63 10.32
CA ARG A 74 -47.64 -17.18 9.03
C ARG A 74 -48.95 -16.40 9.17
N ALA A 75 -49.08 -15.38 8.30
CA ALA A 75 -50.26 -14.99 7.46
C ALA A 75 -51.58 -14.53 8.15
N PRO A 76 -52.64 -14.09 7.42
CA PRO A 76 -52.80 -13.37 6.14
C PRO A 76 -53.78 -12.15 6.18
N GLY A 77 -53.74 -11.28 5.16
CA GLY A 77 -54.96 -10.76 4.50
C GLY A 77 -55.50 -9.37 4.89
N LYS A 78 -55.67 -8.48 3.90
CA LYS A 78 -56.97 -7.99 3.36
C LYS A 78 -56.78 -6.70 2.51
N ASN A 79 -57.03 -6.81 1.20
CA ASN A 79 -57.64 -5.74 0.39
C ASN A 79 -59.18 -5.88 0.51
N PRO A 80 -59.97 -4.80 0.34
CA PRO A 80 -60.61 -4.48 -0.96
C PRO A 80 -60.61 -2.96 -1.26
N LYS A 81 -60.34 -2.50 -2.50
CA LYS A 81 -61.18 -2.41 -3.71
C LYS A 81 -62.45 -1.54 -3.57
N GLU A 82 -62.48 -0.44 -4.33
CA GLU A 82 -63.59 0.16 -5.12
C GLU A 82 -63.04 1.52 -5.64
N GLU A 83 -62.63 1.70 -6.90
CA GLU A 83 -63.29 1.59 -8.22
C GLU A 83 -64.18 2.80 -8.58
N GLU A 84 -64.10 3.21 -9.86
CA GLU A 84 -64.95 4.19 -10.59
C GLU A 84 -64.37 5.63 -10.72
N SER A 85 -64.24 6.29 -11.88
CA SER A 85 -64.70 6.07 -13.26
C SER A 85 -63.86 6.92 -14.24
N ARG A 86 -63.54 6.34 -15.41
CA ARG A 86 -63.46 6.86 -16.81
C ARG A 86 -63.12 8.36 -17.07
N HIS A 87 -62.35 8.74 -18.09
CA HIS A 87 -62.62 8.54 -19.53
C HIS A 87 -61.41 9.04 -20.39
N LEU A 88 -61.01 8.23 -21.37
CA LEU A 88 -60.54 8.51 -22.75
C LEU A 88 -59.36 9.48 -23.06
N SER A 89 -58.38 8.94 -23.80
CA SER A 89 -57.29 9.61 -24.54
C SER A 89 -57.77 10.45 -25.74
N PRO A 90 -56.93 11.29 -26.39
CA PRO A 90 -56.06 10.79 -27.48
C PRO A 90 -54.68 11.49 -27.67
N LEU A 91 -53.75 10.68 -28.20
CA LEU A 91 -52.52 10.95 -28.99
C LEU A 91 -52.08 12.41 -29.26
N SER A 92 -50.82 12.72 -28.94
CA SER A 92 -50.00 13.64 -29.75
C SER A 92 -48.54 13.21 -29.78
N SER A 93 -48.00 13.29 -31.00
CA SER A 93 -46.67 12.94 -31.48
C SER A 93 -45.57 13.87 -30.97
N GLY A 94 -44.37 13.31 -30.79
CA GLY A 94 -43.11 14.00 -31.08
C GLY A 94 -42.41 14.72 -29.94
N GLU A 95 -41.49 14.04 -29.27
CA GLU A 95 -40.18 14.61 -28.94
C GLU A 95 -39.19 13.49 -28.55
N PRO A 96 -38.00 13.40 -29.19
CA PRO A 96 -36.98 12.47 -28.77
C PRO A 96 -36.49 12.92 -27.39
N ARG A 97 -36.68 12.03 -26.42
CA ARG A 97 -36.01 12.03 -25.11
C ARG A 97 -34.59 12.58 -25.29
N PRO A 98 -34.18 13.66 -24.59
CA PRO A 98 -32.80 14.08 -24.63
C PRO A 98 -31.98 12.91 -24.13
N GLU A 99 -31.17 12.36 -25.02
CA GLU A 99 -30.04 11.52 -24.66
C GLU A 99 -29.38 12.22 -23.48
N ARG A 100 -29.36 11.54 -22.33
CA ARG A 100 -28.50 11.95 -21.22
C ARG A 100 -27.10 11.78 -21.75
N LEU A 101 -26.61 12.81 -22.43
CA LEU A 101 -25.21 13.08 -22.63
C LEU A 101 -24.61 12.95 -21.23
N ALA A 102 -23.93 11.83 -21.02
CA ALA A 102 -23.10 11.65 -19.85
C ALA A 102 -22.11 12.81 -19.87
N TRP A 103 -22.37 13.80 -19.03
CA TRP A 103 -21.51 14.96 -18.89
C TRP A 103 -20.08 14.46 -18.69
N PRO A 104 -19.14 14.86 -19.56
CA PRO A 104 -17.76 14.47 -19.42
C PRO A 104 -17.22 14.94 -18.07
N GLY A 105 -16.84 13.97 -17.24
CA GLY A 105 -15.84 14.08 -16.18
C GLY A 105 -15.82 15.38 -15.39
N LEU A 106 -16.78 15.55 -14.48
CA LEU A 106 -16.61 16.50 -13.38
C LEU A 106 -15.59 15.88 -12.40
N ALA A 107 -14.31 16.10 -12.69
CA ALA A 107 -13.23 15.74 -11.79
C ALA A 107 -13.54 16.35 -10.42
N ARG A 108 -13.69 15.50 -9.41
CA ARG A 108 -13.95 15.92 -8.03
C ARG A 108 -12.87 16.93 -7.64
N ARG A 109 -13.26 18.12 -7.21
CA ARG A 109 -12.32 19.10 -6.66
C ARG A 109 -11.70 18.51 -5.40
N GLU A 110 -10.38 18.42 -5.36
CA GLU A 110 -9.66 18.01 -4.16
C GLU A 110 -9.94 18.98 -3.02
N THR A 111 -10.16 18.41 -1.84
CA THR A 111 -10.27 19.17 -0.60
C THR A 111 -8.88 19.66 -0.14
N LEU A 112 -8.83 20.72 0.67
CA LEU A 112 -7.55 21.19 1.25
C LEU A 112 -6.81 20.09 2.02
N ARG A 113 -7.55 19.17 2.66
CA ARG A 113 -6.98 18.00 3.34
C ARG A 113 -6.29 17.07 2.34
N GLU A 114 -6.94 16.75 1.24
CA GLU A 114 -6.36 15.91 0.18
C GLU A 114 -5.12 16.58 -0.43
N MET A 115 -5.20 17.87 -0.74
CA MET A 115 -4.04 18.62 -1.22
C MET A 115 -2.87 18.59 -0.23
N ALA A 116 -3.13 18.72 1.07
CA ALA A 116 -2.10 18.64 2.11
C ALA A 116 -1.48 17.24 2.18
N LEU A 117 -2.30 16.18 2.09
CA LEU A 117 -1.83 14.80 2.05
C LEU A 117 -0.99 14.51 0.80
N HIS A 118 -1.44 14.95 -0.38
CA HIS A 118 -0.67 14.86 -1.62
C HIS A 118 0.66 15.63 -1.54
N SER A 119 0.66 16.83 -0.95
CA SER A 119 1.89 17.60 -0.74
C SER A 119 2.86 16.86 0.16
N LYS A 120 2.38 16.32 1.28
CA LYS A 120 3.20 15.55 2.23
C LYS A 120 3.76 14.27 1.59
N MET A 121 2.93 13.56 0.84
CA MET A 121 3.34 12.36 0.10
C MET A 121 4.40 12.68 -0.95
N SER A 122 4.23 13.76 -1.72
CA SER A 122 5.21 14.22 -2.71
C SER A 122 6.56 14.57 -2.07
N ARG A 123 6.55 15.26 -0.93
CA ARG A 123 7.78 15.55 -0.17
C ARG A 123 8.43 14.29 0.40
N LEU A 124 7.65 13.30 0.81
CA LEU A 124 8.17 12.00 1.25
C LEU A 124 8.87 11.25 0.11
N VAL A 125 8.27 11.26 -1.09
CA VAL A 125 8.87 10.71 -2.32
C VAL A 125 10.19 11.40 -2.63
N GLU A 126 10.21 12.74 -2.63
CA GLU A 126 11.41 13.53 -2.89
C GLU A 126 12.52 13.24 -1.86
N ALA A 127 12.17 13.20 -0.57
CA ALA A 127 13.13 12.90 0.49
C ALA A 127 13.71 11.48 0.38
N THR A 128 12.87 10.50 0.02
CA THR A 128 13.30 9.10 -0.19
C THR A 128 14.21 9.01 -1.41
N SER A 129 13.85 9.66 -2.52
CA SER A 129 14.67 9.74 -3.73
C SER A 129 16.06 10.33 -3.45
N ARG A 130 16.10 11.47 -2.74
CA ARG A 130 17.36 12.09 -2.31
C ARG A 130 18.18 11.21 -1.38
N LEU A 131 17.53 10.49 -0.45
CA LEU A 131 18.22 9.57 0.44
C LEU A 131 18.90 8.46 -0.36
N VAL A 132 18.17 7.79 -1.25
CA VAL A 132 18.70 6.75 -2.14
C VAL A 132 19.87 7.29 -2.96
N GLN A 133 19.73 8.48 -3.54
CA GLN A 133 20.78 9.11 -4.33
C GLN A 133 22.04 9.38 -3.48
N VAL A 134 21.91 9.93 -2.27
CA VAL A 134 23.03 10.17 -1.36
C VAL A 134 23.69 8.87 -0.93
N GLU A 135 22.90 7.84 -0.63
CA GLU A 135 23.41 6.52 -0.26
C GLU A 135 24.22 5.89 -1.41
N GLN A 136 23.73 5.97 -2.65
CA GLN A 136 24.39 5.41 -3.83
C GLN A 136 25.63 6.20 -4.27
N THR A 137 25.53 7.52 -4.34
CA THR A 137 26.55 8.37 -4.96
C THR A 137 27.64 8.80 -3.99
N LEU A 138 27.30 9.00 -2.72
CA LEU A 138 28.23 9.53 -1.73
C LEU A 138 28.60 8.52 -0.64
N LEU A 139 27.64 7.76 -0.11
CA LEU A 139 27.91 6.87 1.02
C LEU A 139 28.52 5.53 0.60
N LEU A 140 28.01 4.91 -0.47
CA LEU A 140 28.46 3.61 -0.95
C LEU A 140 29.97 3.57 -1.30
N PRO A 141 30.55 4.56 -2.01
CA PRO A 141 31.99 4.59 -2.27
C PRO A 141 32.83 4.70 -0.98
N LEU A 142 32.33 5.40 0.04
CA LEU A 142 33.03 5.54 1.31
C LEU A 142 32.99 4.27 2.16
N LEU A 143 31.90 3.49 2.07
CA LEU A 143 31.78 2.21 2.76
C LEU A 143 32.71 1.13 2.21
N GLN A 144 33.07 1.21 0.94
CA GLN A 144 34.08 0.33 0.35
C GLN A 144 35.45 0.52 1.03
N GLN A 145 35.73 1.72 1.53
CA GLN A 145 36.97 2.04 2.24
C GLN A 145 36.87 1.73 3.73
N ARG A 146 35.71 1.99 4.35
CA ARG A 146 35.52 1.78 5.79
C ARG A 146 34.08 1.37 6.13
N PRO A 147 33.86 0.19 6.75
CA PRO A 147 32.56 -0.22 7.23
C PRO A 147 31.99 0.75 8.27
N LEU A 148 30.69 1.07 8.18
CA LEU A 148 29.94 1.82 9.20
C LEU A 148 28.84 0.92 9.80
N PRO A 149 28.37 1.21 11.02
CA PRO A 149 27.17 0.57 11.55
C PRO A 149 25.93 1.08 10.79
N LEU A 150 25.23 0.17 10.12
CA LEU A 150 23.99 0.42 9.38
C LEU A 150 22.85 -0.44 9.93
N HIS A 151 21.63 0.07 9.84
CA HIS A 151 20.43 -0.57 10.35
C HIS A 151 19.45 -0.87 9.20
N PRO A 152 19.64 -1.97 8.43
CA PRO A 152 18.79 -2.31 7.30
C PRO A 152 17.34 -2.61 7.72
N LYS A 153 17.11 -2.94 8.99
CA LYS A 153 15.79 -3.20 9.55
C LYS A 153 14.83 -2.02 9.35
N ASP A 154 15.32 -0.80 9.54
CA ASP A 154 14.48 0.39 9.42
C ASP A 154 14.06 0.60 7.94
N SER A 155 14.95 0.33 6.98
CA SER A 155 14.62 0.39 5.55
C SER A 155 13.61 -0.67 5.11
N ILE A 156 13.65 -1.87 5.72
CA ILE A 156 12.64 -2.91 5.50
C ILE A 156 11.28 -2.46 6.05
N GLU A 157 11.27 -1.93 7.27
CA GLU A 157 10.06 -1.40 7.90
C GLU A 157 9.45 -0.27 7.08
N PHE A 158 10.27 0.68 6.62
CA PHE A 158 9.86 1.76 5.73
C PHE A 158 9.18 1.22 4.47
N ARG A 159 9.80 0.25 3.77
CA ARG A 159 9.20 -0.39 2.60
C ARG A 159 7.86 -1.04 2.91
N ASN A 160 7.74 -1.72 4.05
CA ASN A 160 6.49 -2.37 4.44
C ASN A 160 5.38 -1.35 4.69
N ILE A 161 5.69 -0.23 5.35
CA ILE A 161 4.74 0.88 5.54
C ILE A 161 4.29 1.44 4.18
N CYS A 162 5.23 1.74 3.27
CA CYS A 162 4.90 2.21 1.93
C CYS A 162 4.02 1.21 1.16
N SER A 163 4.27 -0.09 1.33
CA SER A 163 3.44 -1.15 0.74
C SER A 163 2.01 -1.12 1.27
N ARG A 164 1.81 -0.93 2.59
CA ARG A 164 0.48 -0.75 3.17
C ARG A 164 -0.23 0.48 2.62
N MET A 165 0.49 1.60 2.52
CA MET A 165 -0.06 2.84 1.95
C MET A 165 -0.51 2.66 0.50
N ALA A 166 0.24 1.93 -0.32
CA ALA A 166 -0.14 1.70 -1.72
C ALA A 166 -1.42 0.86 -1.86
N LEU A 167 -1.70 -0.03 -0.90
CA LEU A 167 -2.94 -0.80 -0.85
C LEU A 167 -4.13 0.02 -0.34
N GLN A 168 -3.88 1.14 0.34
CA GLN A 168 -4.88 1.96 0.99
C GLN A 168 -4.73 3.41 0.54
N ARG A 169 -5.31 3.79 -0.60
CA ARG A 169 -5.12 5.13 -1.18
C ARG A 169 -5.89 6.25 -0.47
N GLU A 170 -6.87 5.93 0.37
CA GLU A 170 -7.69 6.92 1.08
C GLU A 170 -8.00 6.52 2.53
N GLY A 171 -8.39 7.52 3.32
CA GLY A 171 -8.95 7.34 4.65
C GLY A 171 -7.94 7.50 5.79
N GLN A 172 -8.42 7.35 7.02
CA GLN A 172 -7.62 7.61 8.22
C GLN A 172 -6.39 6.71 8.32
N GLN A 173 -6.46 5.47 7.81
CA GLN A 173 -5.35 4.53 7.90
C GLN A 173 -4.20 4.94 6.96
N PHE A 174 -4.49 5.42 5.75
CA PHE A 174 -3.49 6.02 4.86
C PHE A 174 -2.73 7.16 5.54
N GLU A 175 -3.46 8.05 6.23
CA GLU A 175 -2.83 9.19 6.92
C GLU A 175 -1.93 8.75 8.08
N ARG A 176 -2.34 7.70 8.81
CA ARG A 176 -1.52 7.11 9.88
C ARG A 176 -0.26 6.48 9.30
N ASP A 177 -0.39 5.66 8.25
CA ASP A 177 0.75 5.03 7.60
C ASP A 177 1.67 6.08 6.96
N LEU A 178 1.15 7.18 6.40
CA LEU A 178 1.95 8.30 5.91
C LEU A 178 2.76 8.98 7.02
N GLN A 179 2.16 9.15 8.20
CA GLN A 179 2.85 9.67 9.38
C GLN A 179 3.92 8.69 9.89
N GLU A 180 3.62 7.40 9.89
CA GLU A 180 4.57 6.35 10.28
C GLU A 180 5.75 6.28 9.31
N ALA A 181 5.49 6.36 7.99
CA ALA A 181 6.53 6.39 6.96
C ALA A 181 7.44 7.60 7.12
N HIS A 182 6.86 8.77 7.39
CA HIS A 182 7.62 10.00 7.69
C HIS A 182 8.53 9.83 8.90
N GLN A 183 8.02 9.29 10.00
CA GLN A 183 8.80 9.08 11.21
C GLN A 183 9.86 7.99 11.05
N CYS A 184 9.56 6.93 10.27
CA CYS A 184 10.51 5.88 9.93
C CYS A 184 11.67 6.45 9.10
N LEU A 185 11.38 7.24 8.06
CA LEU A 185 12.40 7.88 7.23
C LEU A 185 13.30 8.84 8.04
N LYS A 186 12.69 9.63 8.93
CA LYS A 186 13.42 10.48 9.88
C LYS A 186 14.37 9.67 10.75
N THR A 187 13.93 8.50 11.23
CA THR A 187 14.76 7.59 12.04
C THR A 187 15.95 7.05 11.24
N ILE A 188 15.72 6.61 10.00
CA ILE A 188 16.78 6.12 9.11
C ILE A 188 17.86 7.20 8.93
N ILE A 189 17.46 8.41 8.54
CA ILE A 189 18.39 9.52 8.30
C ILE A 189 19.13 9.91 9.59
N GLY A 190 18.42 9.98 10.72
CA GLY A 190 19.01 10.27 12.03
C GLY A 190 20.07 9.26 12.41
N LYS A 191 19.79 7.97 12.28
CA LYS A 191 20.75 6.89 12.56
C LYS A 191 21.97 6.97 11.63
N LEU A 192 21.79 7.26 10.33
CA LEU A 192 22.90 7.45 9.40
C LEU A 192 23.80 8.62 9.81
N ILE A 193 23.22 9.77 10.18
CA ILE A 193 23.98 10.93 10.67
C ILE A 193 24.77 10.57 11.93
N CYS A 194 24.14 9.87 12.88
CA CYS A 194 24.80 9.41 14.11
C CYS A 194 25.95 8.45 13.80
N SER A 195 25.76 7.46 12.94
CA SER A 195 26.81 6.53 12.51
C SER A 195 27.99 7.25 11.87
N LEU A 196 27.73 8.27 11.05
CA LEU A 196 28.77 9.08 10.42
C LEU A 196 29.47 10.05 11.38
N ALA A 197 28.85 10.42 12.50
CA ALA A 197 29.46 11.30 13.51
C ALA A 197 30.55 10.58 14.33
N VAL A 198 30.45 9.26 14.50
CA VAL A 198 31.43 8.44 15.22
C VAL A 198 32.77 8.36 14.47
N VAL A 199 32.78 8.60 13.15
CA VAL A 199 33.97 8.53 12.32
C VAL A 199 34.37 9.94 11.87
N PRO A 200 35.33 10.60 12.56
CA PRO A 200 35.82 11.91 12.13
C PRO A 200 36.69 11.71 10.89
N SER A 201 36.12 11.92 9.71
CA SER A 201 36.85 12.04 8.46
C SER A 201 36.19 13.08 7.57
N ASP A 202 37.00 13.90 6.91
CA ASP A 202 36.51 15.00 6.08
C ASP A 202 35.72 14.52 4.87
N SER A 203 36.00 13.29 4.42
CA SER A 203 35.25 12.60 3.36
C SER A 203 33.75 12.42 3.69
N TYR A 204 33.37 12.37 4.97
CA TYR A 204 31.96 12.26 5.38
C TYR A 204 31.27 13.62 5.55
N ILE A 205 31.97 14.76 5.41
CA ILE A 205 31.35 16.08 5.52
C ILE A 205 30.23 16.27 4.47
N PRO A 206 30.45 16.00 3.16
CA PRO A 206 29.40 16.17 2.16
C PRO A 206 28.18 15.28 2.42
N VAL A 207 28.40 14.03 2.84
CA VAL A 207 27.32 13.08 3.16
C VAL A 207 26.49 13.56 4.33
N ARG A 208 27.14 13.98 5.43
CA ARG A 208 26.45 14.51 6.61
C ARG A 208 25.65 15.77 6.29
N SER A 209 26.22 16.68 5.48
CA SER A 209 25.52 17.88 5.04
C SER A 209 24.29 17.55 4.20
N ALA A 210 24.41 16.63 3.24
CA ALA A 210 23.28 16.20 2.41
C ALA A 210 22.17 15.52 3.24
N LEU A 211 22.53 14.61 4.15
CA LEU A 211 21.57 13.96 5.05
C LEU A 211 20.87 14.95 5.98
N ARG A 212 21.59 15.94 6.52
CA ARG A 212 20.98 17.02 7.32
C ARG A 212 20.01 17.85 6.50
N GLN A 213 20.34 18.14 5.24
CA GLN A 213 19.43 18.87 4.36
C GLN A 213 18.14 18.09 4.11
N ILE A 214 18.23 16.78 3.85
CA ILE A 214 17.05 15.92 3.68
C ILE A 214 16.22 15.92 4.97
N LEU A 215 16.87 15.78 6.13
CA LEU A 215 16.20 15.81 7.43
C LEU A 215 15.49 17.14 7.68
N GLN A 216 16.12 18.27 7.38
CA GLN A 216 15.51 19.60 7.53
C GLN A 216 14.27 19.75 6.63
N ASN A 217 14.36 19.30 5.38
CA ASN A 217 13.22 19.33 4.46
C ASN A 217 12.06 18.46 4.95
N LEU A 218 12.34 17.34 5.63
CA LEU A 218 11.32 16.49 6.24
C LEU A 218 10.70 17.09 7.51
N LEU A 219 11.44 17.91 8.25
CA LEU A 219 10.93 18.57 9.46
C LEU A 219 10.08 19.81 9.16
N ALA A 220 10.23 20.37 7.96
CA ALA A 220 9.43 21.50 7.48
C ALA A 220 8.04 21.08 6.94
N MET A 221 7.60 19.84 7.20
CA MET A 221 6.30 19.28 6.81
C MET A 221 5.34 19.22 7.99
#